data_AF-A0A3D3S8W2-F1
#
_entry.id   AF-A0A3D3S8W2-F1
#
_cell.length_a   1.000
_cell.length_b   1.000
_cell.length_c   1.000
_cell.angle_alpha   90.00
_cell.angle_beta   90.00
_cell.angle_gamma   90.00
#
_symmetry.space_group_name_H-M   'P 1'
#
loop_
_entity.id
_entity.type
_entity.pdbx_description
1 polymer ?
#
loop_
_entity_poly.entity_id
_entity_poly.type
_entity_poly.pdbx_seq_one_letter_code
_entity_poly.pdbx_strand_id
1 'polypeptide(L)' 'MIAPGSLVLFKTQLARIASCAEGRLLLELESGETMKVREKDISLLHPGPVNRIPAVIEDGDFITAHAMLA' A
#
# COMPACT_ATOMS: atom_id res chain seq x y z
N MET A 1 -11.18 4.85 -1.80
CA MET A 1 -10.61 6.09 -2.37
C MET A 1 -9.11 6.00 -2.22
N ILE A 2 -8.34 6.13 -3.30
CA ILE A 2 -6.88 6.04 -3.27
C ILE A 2 -6.32 7.46 -3.17
N ALA A 3 -5.46 7.69 -2.18
CA ALA A 3 -4.85 8.99 -1.91
C ALA A 3 -3.36 8.83 -1.59
N PRO A 4 -2.56 9.90 -1.65
CA PRO A 4 -1.21 9.87 -1.10
C PRO A 4 -1.22 9.36 0.34
N GLY A 5 -0.33 8.44 0.65
CA GLY A 5 -0.29 7.73 1.93
C GLY A 5 -1.15 6.47 2.01
N SER A 6 -1.94 6.11 0.98
CA SER A 6 -2.59 4.79 0.95
C SER A 6 -1.55 3.66 0.83
N LEU A 7 -1.80 2.55 1.54
CA LEU A 7 -1.00 1.32 1.43
C LEU A 7 -1.65 0.40 0.38
N VAL A 8 -0.85 -0.10 -0.53
CA VAL A 8 -1.31 -0.86 -1.69
C VAL A 8 -0.40 -2.06 -1.95
N LEU A 9 -0.92 -3.04 -2.66
CA LEU A 9 -0.18 -4.19 -3.15
C LEU A 9 0.07 -4.01 -4.65
N PHE A 10 1.32 -4.09 -5.09
CA PHE A 10 1.70 -4.13 -6.50
C PHE A 10 2.46 -5.43 -6.79
N LYS A 11 1.91 -6.32 -7.62
CA LYS A 11 2.53 -7.63 -7.94
C LYS A 11 3.12 -8.32 -6.71
N THR A 12 2.32 -8.46 -5.65
CA THR A 12 2.68 -9.05 -4.35
C THR A 12 3.72 -8.32 -3.50
N GLN A 13 4.21 -7.15 -3.93
CA GLN A 13 5.03 -6.27 -3.12
C GLN A 13 4.20 -5.19 -2.43
N LEU A 14 4.52 -4.92 -1.17
CA LEU A 14 3.98 -3.79 -0.41
C LEU A 14 4.52 -2.48 -0.99
N ALA A 15 3.60 -1.54 -1.18
CA ALA A 15 3.92 -0.21 -1.68
C ALA A 15 3.03 0.83 -1.03
N ARG A 16 3.50 2.07 -1.04
CA ARG A 16 2.72 3.24 -0.62
C ARG A 16 2.49 4.16 -1.81
N ILE A 17 1.32 4.78 -1.89
CA ILE A 17 1.06 5.87 -2.84
C ILE A 17 1.83 7.12 -2.40
N ALA A 18 2.86 7.50 -3.16
CA ALA A 18 3.60 8.73 -2.95
C ALA A 18 2.86 9.94 -3.54
N SER A 19 2.24 9.80 -4.71
CA SER A 19 1.39 10.83 -5.31
C SER A 19 0.37 10.25 -6.30
N CYS A 20 -0.72 10.99 -6.49
CA CYS A 20 -1.73 10.70 -7.51
C CYS A 20 -1.65 11.77 -8.60
N ALA A 21 -1.46 11.36 -9.84
CA ALA A 21 -1.54 12.21 -11.03
C ALA A 21 -2.64 11.69 -11.95
N GLU A 22 -3.04 12.47 -12.96
CA GLU A 22 -4.11 12.07 -13.88
C GLU A 22 -3.82 10.71 -14.55
N GLY A 23 -4.62 9.70 -14.19
CA GLY A 23 -4.54 8.33 -14.72
C GLY A 23 -3.30 7.53 -14.32
N ARG A 24 -2.42 8.05 -13.45
CA ARG A 24 -1.23 7.35 -12.96
C ARG A 24 -0.97 7.61 -11.49
N LEU A 25 -0.45 6.59 -10.81
CA LEU A 25 -0.06 6.64 -9.41
C LEU A 25 1.45 6.45 -9.32
N LEU A 26 2.10 7.26 -8.47
CA LEU A 26 3.49 7.04 -8.10
C LEU A 26 3.52 6.19 -6.83
N LEU A 27 4.13 5.03 -6.92
CA LEU A 27 4.39 4.14 -5.79
C LEU A 27 5.77 4.40 -5.22
N GLU A 28 5.89 4.23 -3.91
CA GLU A 28 7.14 4.00 -3.19
C GLU A 28 7.10 2.56 -2.67
N LEU A 29 8.02 1.73 -3.15
CA LEU A 29 8.14 0.32 -2.77
C LEU A 29 8.88 0.19 -1.42
N GLU A 30 8.78 -0.97 -0.79
CA GLU A 30 9.54 -1.28 0.43
C GLU A 30 11.06 -1.14 0.25
N SER A 31 11.58 -1.39 -0.96
CA SER A 31 12.98 -1.18 -1.32
C SER A 31 13.42 0.29 -1.37
N GLY A 32 12.47 1.24 -1.27
CA GLY A 32 12.72 2.68 -1.47
C GLY A 32 12.71 3.11 -2.94
N GLU A 33 12.58 2.16 -3.88
CA GLU A 33 12.40 2.48 -5.29
C GLU A 33 11.03 3.08 -5.56
N THR A 34 10.93 3.92 -6.59
CA THR A 34 9.67 4.50 -7.02
C THR A 34 9.27 4.02 -8.40
N MET A 35 7.97 3.85 -8.62
CA MET A 35 7.46 3.32 -9.87
C MET A 35 6.08 3.90 -10.20
N LYS A 36 5.84 4.16 -11.48
CA LYS A 36 4.56 4.67 -11.99
C LYS A 36 3.68 3.55 -12.48
N VAL A 37 2.47 3.47 -11.95
CA VAL A 37 1.49 2.43 -12.29
C VAL A 37 0.11 3.03 -12.53
N ARG A 38 -0.83 2.26 -13.05
CA ARG A 38 -2.25 2.65 -13.06
C ARG A 38 -2.96 2.04 -11.86
N GLU A 39 -4.12 2.62 -11.52
CA GLU A 39 -4.97 2.12 -10.43
C GLU A 39 -5.35 0.65 -10.59
N LYS A 40 -5.59 0.18 -11.83
CA LYS A 40 -5.89 -1.23 -12.10
C LYS A 40 -4.75 -2.21 -11.81
N ASP A 41 -3.50 -1.72 -11.73
CA ASP A 41 -2.32 -2.56 -11.54
C ASP A 41 -2.02 -2.80 -10.06
N ILE A 42 -2.81 -2.20 -9.15
CA ILE A 42 -2.63 -2.24 -7.71
C ILE A 42 -3.90 -2.71 -7.00
N SER A 43 -3.75 -3.19 -5.77
CA SER A 43 -4.86 -3.46 -4.86
C SER A 43 -4.73 -2.62 -3.61
N LEU A 44 -5.80 -1.91 -3.23
CA LEU A 44 -5.82 -1.11 -2.01
C LEU A 44 -5.85 -2.01 -0.78
N LEU A 45 -4.86 -1.85 0.11
CA LEU A 45 -4.82 -2.57 1.39
C LEU A 45 -5.32 -1.69 2.53
N HIS A 46 -4.91 -0.42 2.55
CA HIS A 46 -5.31 0.53 3.58
C HIS A 46 -5.45 1.93 2.98
N PRO A 47 -6.54 2.67 3.25
CA PRO A 47 -6.77 3.99 2.66
C PRO A 47 -5.75 5.04 3.11
N GLY A 48 -5.05 4.83 4.23
CA GLY A 48 -4.02 5.72 4.75
C GLY A 48 -4.56 6.70 5.81
N PRO A 49 -3.77 7.73 6.17
CA PRO A 49 -2.42 8.02 5.69
C PRO A 49 -1.37 7.18 6.44
N VAL A 50 -0.59 6.43 5.68
CA VAL A 50 0.57 5.68 6.16
C VAL A 50 1.83 6.49 5.83
N ASN A 51 2.65 6.81 6.84
CA ASN A 51 3.86 7.62 6.64
C ASN A 51 5.08 6.82 6.18
N ARG A 52 5.08 5.50 6.43
CA ARG A 52 6.11 4.56 6.00
C ARG A 52 5.50 3.16 5.88
N ILE A 53 6.03 2.31 5.01
CA ILE A 53 5.64 0.90 4.99
C ILE A 53 6.03 0.29 6.35
N PRO A 54 5.08 -0.30 7.10
CA PRO A 54 5.38 -0.90 8.39
C PRO A 54 6.26 -2.14 8.20
N ALA A 55 7.16 -2.38 9.15
CA ALA A 55 7.93 -3.61 9.17
C ALA A 55 7.02 -4.82 9.45
N VAL A 56 7.40 -5.98 8.92
CA VAL A 56 6.74 -7.24 9.25
C VAL A 56 6.89 -7.52 10.74
N ILE A 57 5.79 -7.86 11.40
CA ILE A 57 5.79 -8.31 12.79
C ILE A 57 5.76 -9.84 12.75
N GLU A 58 6.83 -10.50 13.21
CA GLU A 58 6.94 -11.97 13.13
C GLU A 58 5.90 -12.69 13.99
N ASP A 59 5.53 -12.12 15.14
CA ASP A 59 4.53 -12.67 16.07
C ASP A 59 3.14 -12.02 15.92
N GLY A 60 2.81 -11.54 14.72
CA GLY A 60 1.51 -10.93 14.46
C GLY A 60 0.37 -11.95 14.44
N ASP A 61 -0.70 -11.70 15.19
CA ASP A 61 -1.91 -12.52 15.12
C ASP A 61 -2.76 -12.15 13.88
N PHE A 62 -2.53 -12.89 12.80
CA PHE A 62 -3.23 -12.70 11.54
C PHE A 62 -4.73 -13.02 11.61
N ILE A 63 -5.13 -13.98 12.46
CA ILE A 63 -6.54 -14.36 12.60
C ILE A 63 -7.30 -13.19 13.23
N THR A 64 -6.77 -12.64 14.32
CA THR A 64 -7.36 -11.48 15.00
C THR A 64 -7.35 -10.26 14.08
N ALA A 65 -6.25 -9.96 13.40
CA ALA A 65 -6.16 -8.83 12.47
C ALA A 65 -7.19 -8.94 11.34
N HIS A 66 -7.41 -10.13 10.79
CA HIS A 66 -8.42 -10.36 9.75
C HIS A 66 -9.85 -10.18 10.29
N ALA A 67 -10.15 -10.68 11.49
CA ALA A 67 -11.46 -10.55 12.11
C ALA A 67 -11.87 -9.08 12.36
N MET A 68 -10.90 -8.18 12.60
CA MET A 68 -11.15 -6.75 12.80
C MET A 68 -11.45 -5.96 11.53
N LEU A 69 -11.37 -6.58 10.34
CA LEU A 69 -11.73 -5.97 9.05
C LEU A 69 -13.22 -6.14 8.69
N ALA A 70 -13.98 -6.92 9.46
CA ALA A 70 -15.40 -7.25 9.23
C ALA A 70 -16.38 -6.28 9.91
#